data_AF-A0A1V6CDK7-F1
#
_entry.id   AF-A0A1V6CDK7-F1
#
_cell.length_a   1.000
_cell.length_b   1.000
_cell.length_c   1.000
_cell.angle_alpha   90.00
_cell.angle_beta   90.00
_cell.angle_gamma   90.00
#
_symmetry.space_group_name_H-M   'P 1'
#
loop_
_entity.id
_entity.type
_entity.pdbx_description
1 polymer ?
#
loop_
_entity_poly.entity_id
_entity_poly.type
_entity_poly.pdbx_seq_one_letter_code
_entity_poly.pdbx_strand_id
1 'polypeptide(L)'
;MLRSLNRVFAMSYQLTAMSLIALAITNCSGGKMDTTNKVTFPTIKDVPAEVWQKLAQKKIYFCHQSVGQNIIDGINDVMKQNTQINLNIVDLPKVPDFNKHFFAHSDVGKMKILALNVMILMRQ
;
A
#
# COMPACT_ATOMS: atom_id res chain seq x y z
N MET A 1 -19.25 -17.61 52.89
CA MET A 1 -18.78 -18.35 51.70
C MET A 1 -18.92 -17.56 50.40
N LEU A 2 -20.05 -16.88 50.14
CA LEU A 2 -20.26 -16.09 48.90
C LEU A 2 -19.32 -14.86 48.74
N ARG A 3 -18.96 -14.19 49.85
CA ARG A 3 -18.05 -13.02 49.84
C ARG A 3 -16.59 -13.34 49.51
N SER A 4 -16.10 -14.51 49.93
CA SER A 4 -14.74 -14.95 49.61
C SER A 4 -14.64 -15.40 48.15
N LEU A 5 -15.71 -16.01 47.61
CA LEU A 5 -15.79 -16.44 46.23
C LEU A 5 -15.76 -15.24 45.25
N ASN A 6 -16.53 -14.17 45.52
CA ASN A 6 -16.49 -12.94 44.72
C ASN A 6 -15.13 -12.22 44.76
N ARG A 7 -14.41 -12.30 45.88
CA ARG A 7 -13.04 -11.76 46.00
C ARG A 7 -12.03 -12.57 45.19
N VAL A 8 -12.17 -13.90 45.16
CA VAL A 8 -11.33 -14.78 44.33
C VAL A 8 -11.57 -14.52 42.84
N PHE A 9 -12.83 -14.34 42.41
CA PHE A 9 -13.16 -13.98 41.04
C PHE A 9 -12.69 -12.58 40.63
N ALA A 10 -12.78 -11.59 41.53
CA ALA A 10 -12.26 -10.26 41.27
C ALA A 10 -10.72 -10.26 41.18
N MET A 11 -10.04 -11.03 42.03
CA MET A 11 -8.59 -11.14 42.04
C MET A 11 -8.06 -11.88 40.80
N SER A 12 -8.75 -12.93 40.33
CA SER A 12 -8.39 -13.61 39.08
C SER A 12 -8.60 -12.72 37.86
N TYR A 13 -9.68 -11.92 37.82
CA TYR A 13 -9.92 -10.94 36.76
C TYR A 13 -8.86 -9.82 36.72
N GLN A 14 -8.40 -9.36 37.90
CA GLN A 14 -7.32 -8.37 38.00
C GLN A 14 -5.99 -8.94 37.49
N LEU A 15 -5.67 -10.19 37.83
CA LEU A 15 -4.44 -10.87 37.39
C LEU A 15 -4.42 -11.11 35.87
N THR A 16 -5.56 -11.52 35.29
CA THR A 16 -5.65 -11.71 33.83
C THR A 16 -5.56 -10.39 33.06
N ALA A 17 -6.18 -9.31 33.57
CA ALA A 17 -6.08 -7.98 32.97
C ALA A 17 -4.65 -7.44 32.96
N MET A 18 -3.88 -7.62 34.04
CA MET A 18 -2.48 -7.21 34.10
C MET A 18 -1.60 -7.98 33.11
N SER A 19 -1.85 -9.27 32.90
CA SER A 19 -1.10 -10.10 31.94
C SER A 19 -1.30 -9.65 30.50
N LEU A 20 -2.51 -9.23 30.12
CA LEU A 20 -2.81 -8.72 28.77
C LEU A 20 -2.11 -7.38 28.48
N ILE A 21 -2.00 -6.51 29.48
CA ILE A 21 -1.31 -5.22 29.36
C ILE A 21 0.20 -5.42 29.15
N ALA A 22 0.79 -6.41 29.83
CA ALA A 22 2.22 -6.73 29.67
C ALA A 22 2.58 -7.21 28.25
N LEU A 23 1.66 -7.88 27.54
CA LEU A 23 1.88 -8.33 26.16
C LEU A 23 1.81 -7.18 25.14
N ALA A 24 1.13 -6.08 25.45
CA ALA A 24 1.02 -4.93 24.55
C ALA A 24 2.33 -4.11 24.49
N ILE A 25 3.15 -4.14 25.54
CA ILE A 25 4.37 -3.32 25.63
C ILE A 25 5.63 -4.01 25.08
N THR A 26 5.64 -5.33 24.91
CA THR A 26 6.84 -6.06 24.45
C THR A 26 7.06 -6.03 22.94
N ASN A 27 6.10 -5.55 22.14
CA ASN A 27 6.17 -5.62 20.68
C ASN A 27 6.73 -4.34 20.02
N CYS A 28 7.37 -3.45 20.80
CA CYS A 28 8.02 -2.25 20.27
C CYS A 28 9.54 -2.47 20.19
N SER A 29 9.98 -3.16 19.14
CA SER A 29 11.41 -3.22 18.77
C SER A 29 11.73 -2.04 17.87
N GLY A 30 12.05 -0.89 18.48
CA GLY A 30 12.55 0.29 17.79
C GLY A 30 13.99 0.06 17.31
N GLY A 31 14.16 -0.74 16.26
CA GLY A 31 15.45 -0.93 15.61
C GLY A 31 16.03 0.41 15.16
N LYS A 32 17.26 0.71 15.58
CA LYS A 32 17.99 1.91 15.12
C LYS A 32 18.35 1.69 13.66
N MET A 33 17.70 2.45 12.76
CA MET A 33 18.11 2.51 11.36
C MET A 33 19.48 3.17 11.29
N ASP A 34 20.46 2.45 10.74
CA ASP A 34 21.82 2.96 10.55
C ASP A 34 21.78 4.10 9.51
N THR A 35 21.96 5.33 9.98
CA THR A 35 21.92 6.56 9.16
C THR A 35 23.30 7.02 8.73
N THR A 36 24.35 6.25 9.05
CA THR A 36 25.75 6.62 8.83
C THR A 36 26.12 6.59 7.34
N ASN A 37 25.38 5.83 6.52
CA ASN A 37 25.48 5.83 5.07
C ASN A 37 24.30 6.59 4.46
N LYS A 38 24.44 7.91 4.30
CA LYS A 38 23.49 8.71 3.51
C LYS A 38 23.58 8.30 2.05
N VAL A 39 22.74 7.36 1.63
CA VAL A 39 22.52 7.06 0.22
C VAL A 39 21.86 8.30 -0.40
N THR A 40 22.57 8.92 -1.35
CA THR A 40 22.00 10.01 -2.14
C THR A 40 21.18 9.38 -3.25
N PHE A 41 19.87 9.59 -3.23
CA PHE A 41 18.99 9.11 -4.28
C PHE A 41 18.87 10.16 -5.39
N PRO A 42 18.80 9.73 -6.66
CA PRO A 42 18.41 10.61 -7.75
C PRO A 42 17.06 11.26 -7.44
N THR A 43 16.95 12.54 -7.76
CA THR A 43 15.70 13.28 -7.69
C THR A 43 14.87 13.03 -8.94
N ILE A 44 13.58 13.40 -8.90
CA ILE A 44 12.69 13.32 -10.08
C ILE A 44 13.25 14.09 -11.29
N LYS A 45 13.98 15.18 -11.04
CA LYS A 45 14.59 16.01 -12.09
C LYS A 45 15.76 15.32 -12.79
N ASP A 46 16.37 14.34 -12.13
CA ASP A 46 17.50 13.58 -12.67
C ASP A 46 17.04 12.46 -13.62
N VAL A 47 15.72 12.22 -13.73
CA VAL A 47 15.14 11.22 -14.63
C VAL A 47 14.92 11.83 -16.03
N PRO A 48 15.58 11.32 -17.08
CA PRO A 48 15.41 11.83 -18.44
C PRO A 48 13.97 11.68 -18.95
N ALA A 49 13.53 12.62 -19.79
CA ALA A 49 12.19 12.59 -20.40
C ALA A 49 11.90 11.28 -21.15
N GLU A 50 12.90 10.70 -21.83
CA GLU A 50 12.78 9.43 -22.54
C GLU A 50 12.38 8.27 -21.60
N VAL A 51 12.85 8.27 -20.35
CA VAL A 51 12.49 7.26 -19.36
C VAL A 51 11.02 7.37 -18.98
N TRP A 52 10.51 8.60 -18.81
CA TRP A 52 9.09 8.85 -18.56
C TRP A 52 8.22 8.43 -19.75
N GLN A 53 8.67 8.67 -20.98
CA GLN A 53 7.99 8.21 -22.19
C GLN A 53 7.94 6.68 -22.27
N LYS A 54 9.04 5.99 -21.97
CA LYS A 54 9.08 4.51 -21.91
C LYS A 54 8.16 3.97 -20.82
N LEU A 55 8.07 4.66 -19.68
CA LEU A 55 7.16 4.30 -18.60
C LEU A 55 5.69 4.49 -18.99
N ALA A 56 5.37 5.57 -19.69
CA ALA A 56 4.03 5.85 -20.21
C ALA A 56 3.55 4.79 -21.21
N GLN A 57 4.46 4.00 -21.79
CA GLN A 57 4.19 2.87 -22.69
C GLN A 57 4.01 1.53 -21.95
N LYS A 58 3.83 1.54 -20.62
CA LYS A 58 3.59 0.32 -19.85
C LYS A 58 2.13 0.19 -19.46
N LYS A 59 1.67 -1.06 -19.39
CA LYS A 59 0.43 -1.44 -18.71
C LYS A 59 0.84 -1.93 -17.31
N ILE A 60 0.44 -1.20 -16.27
CA ILE A 60 0.78 -1.52 -14.87
C ILE A 60 -0.51 -1.55 -14.05
N TYR A 61 -0.65 -2.56 -13.20
CA TYR A 61 -1.82 -2.72 -12.35
C TYR A 61 -1.44 -2.97 -10.89
N PHE A 62 -2.03 -2.16 -10.01
CA PHE A 62 -1.82 -2.21 -8.57
C PHE A 62 -3.01 -2.90 -7.89
N CYS A 63 -2.78 -4.14 -7.43
CA CYS A 63 -3.84 -5.05 -7.01
C CYS A 63 -4.27 -4.90 -5.53
N HIS A 64 -3.96 -3.79 -4.85
CA HIS A 64 -4.27 -3.62 -3.42
C HIS A 64 -4.98 -2.30 -3.14
N GLN A 65 -6.11 -2.33 -2.42
CA GLN A 65 -6.89 -1.13 -2.09
C GLN A 65 -6.07 -0.08 -1.32
N SER A 66 -5.31 -0.49 -0.29
CA SER A 66 -4.55 0.47 0.51
C SER A 66 -3.34 1.01 -0.23
N VAL A 67 -2.40 0.12 -0.58
CA VAL A 67 -1.13 0.51 -1.18
C VAL A 67 -1.29 1.00 -2.62
N GLY A 68 -2.19 0.37 -3.39
CA GLY A 68 -2.45 0.79 -4.77
C GLY A 68 -3.03 2.19 -4.86
N GLN A 69 -3.98 2.54 -3.98
CA GLN A 69 -4.49 3.91 -3.91
C GLN A 69 -3.39 4.90 -3.55
N ASN A 70 -2.60 4.62 -2.51
CA ASN A 70 -1.50 5.50 -2.09
C ASN A 70 -0.46 5.72 -3.22
N ILE A 71 -0.19 4.68 -4.02
CA ILE A 71 0.70 4.80 -5.18
C ILE A 71 0.09 5.70 -6.24
N ILE A 72 -1.18 5.51 -6.59
CA ILE A 72 -1.87 6.32 -7.59
C ILE A 72 -1.95 7.79 -7.16
N ASP A 73 -2.25 8.05 -5.89
CA ASP A 73 -2.27 9.39 -5.32
C ASP A 73 -0.89 10.04 -5.39
N GLY A 74 0.16 9.30 -5.01
CA GLY A 74 1.54 9.76 -5.11
C GLY A 74 1.98 10.06 -6.55
N ILE A 75 1.60 9.23 -7.51
CA ILE A 75 1.86 9.49 -8.94
C ILE A 75 1.16 10.77 -9.39
N ASN A 76 -0.12 10.94 -9.04
CA ASN A 76 -0.88 12.16 -9.36
C ASN A 76 -0.22 13.40 -8.78
N ASP A 77 0.25 13.35 -7.55
CA ASP A 77 0.92 14.49 -6.91
C ASP A 77 2.25 14.83 -7.58
N VAL A 78 3.03 13.83 -7.99
CA VAL A 78 4.25 14.04 -8.78
C VAL A 78 3.93 14.66 -10.14
N MET A 79 2.88 14.20 -10.84
CA MET A 79 2.47 14.73 -12.15
C MET A 79 2.01 16.20 -12.08
N LYS A 80 1.29 16.60 -11.02
CA LYS A 80 0.88 18.00 -10.81
C LYS A 80 2.08 18.95 -10.77
N GLN A 81 3.20 18.50 -10.22
CA GLN A 81 4.42 19.31 -10.06
C GLN A 81 5.39 19.18 -11.25
N ASN A 82 5.18 18.20 -12.13
CA ASN A 82 6.10 17.86 -13.22
C ASN A 82 5.32 17.55 -14.50
N THR A 83 4.90 18.59 -15.22
CA THR A 83 4.03 18.49 -16.41
C THR A 83 4.61 17.69 -17.57
N GLN A 84 5.92 17.43 -17.57
CA GLN A 84 6.60 16.53 -18.51
C GLN A 84 6.23 15.05 -18.31
N ILE A 85 5.67 14.68 -17.15
CA ILE A 85 5.26 13.32 -16.82
C ILE A 85 3.78 13.18 -17.20
N ASN A 86 3.50 12.41 -18.24
CA ASN A 86 2.15 12.15 -18.72
C ASN A 86 1.85 10.65 -18.68
N LEU A 87 1.26 10.19 -17.57
CA LEU A 87 0.84 8.80 -17.38
C LEU A 87 -0.68 8.72 -17.44
N ASN A 88 -1.19 7.74 -18.19
CA ASN A 88 -2.62 7.48 -18.28
C ASN A 88 -3.07 6.65 -17.08
N ILE A 89 -3.80 7.25 -16.14
CA ILE A 89 -4.31 6.57 -14.94
C ILE A 89 -5.79 6.26 -15.13
N VAL A 90 -6.20 5.03 -14.84
CA VAL A 90 -7.58 4.56 -15.03
C VAL A 90 -8.05 3.69 -13.85
N ASP A 91 -9.28 3.90 -13.41
CA ASP A 91 -9.86 3.10 -12.32
C ASP A 91 -10.58 1.88 -12.89
N LEU A 92 -10.31 0.69 -12.37
CA LEU A 92 -11.08 -0.50 -12.76
C LEU A 92 -12.46 -0.52 -12.06
N PRO A 93 -13.54 -0.94 -12.74
CA PRO A 93 -13.56 -1.68 -14.01
C PRO A 93 -13.65 -0.78 -15.26
N LYS A 94 -13.48 0.54 -15.14
CA LYS A 94 -13.73 1.50 -16.21
C LYS A 94 -12.59 1.60 -17.23
N VAL A 95 -11.76 0.56 -17.39
CA VAL A 95 -10.73 0.55 -18.45
C VAL A 95 -11.47 0.54 -19.79
N PRO A 96 -11.43 1.65 -20.56
CA PRO A 96 -12.27 1.78 -21.74
C PRO A 96 -11.66 1.07 -22.96
N ASP A 97 -10.34 0.88 -22.95
CA ASP A 97 -9.58 0.30 -24.06
C ASP A 97 -8.29 -0.35 -23.52
N PHE A 98 -8.22 -1.68 -23.60
CA PHE A 98 -7.06 -2.45 -23.16
C PHE A 98 -5.87 -2.40 -24.15
N ASN A 99 -6.04 -1.81 -25.34
CA ASN A 99 -4.96 -1.58 -26.28
C ASN A 99 -4.09 -0.38 -25.92
N LYS A 100 -4.57 0.49 -25.02
CA LYS A 100 -3.80 1.63 -24.52
C LYS A 100 -2.89 1.22 -23.37
N HIS A 101 -1.83 1.99 -23.19
CA HIS A 101 -0.98 1.91 -22.01
C HIS A 101 -1.67 2.65 -20.85
N PHE A 102 -1.63 2.08 -19.66
CA PHE A 102 -2.31 2.65 -18.51
C PHE A 102 -1.75 2.13 -17.18
N PHE A 103 -2.00 2.91 -16.15
CA PHE A 103 -1.80 2.58 -14.75
C PHE A 103 -3.18 2.40 -14.14
N ALA A 104 -3.46 1.21 -13.63
CA ALA A 104 -4.77 0.90 -13.05
C ALA A 104 -4.67 0.43 -11.60
N HIS A 105 -5.72 0.69 -10.84
CA HIS A 105 -5.92 0.10 -9.51
C HIS A 105 -7.37 -0.39 -9.35
N SER A 106 -7.61 -1.23 -8.35
CA SER A 106 -8.97 -1.69 -7.99
C SER A 106 -9.13 -1.87 -6.49
N ASP A 107 -10.35 -1.69 -5.99
CA ASP A 107 -10.72 -1.98 -4.60
C ASP A 107 -10.75 -3.48 -4.28
N VAL A 108 -10.49 -3.82 -3.01
CA VAL A 108 -10.53 -5.20 -2.49
C VAL A 108 -11.96 -5.75 -2.62
N GLY A 109 -12.09 -6.89 -3.29
CA GLY A 109 -13.37 -7.59 -3.48
C GLY A 109 -13.64 -8.07 -4.91
N LYS A 110 -13.01 -7.46 -5.92
CA LYS A 110 -13.09 -7.92 -7.34
C LYS A 110 -11.97 -8.88 -7.75
N MET A 111 -11.16 -9.30 -6.76
CA MET A 111 -9.76 -9.66 -6.94
C MET A 111 -9.50 -11.05 -7.57
N LYS A 112 -10.48 -11.95 -7.69
CA LYS A 112 -10.21 -13.31 -8.22
C LYS A 112 -10.42 -13.47 -9.72
N ILE A 113 -11.49 -12.89 -10.27
CA ILE A 113 -11.82 -13.00 -11.70
C ILE A 113 -11.30 -11.80 -12.48
N LEU A 114 -11.35 -10.60 -11.88
CA LEU A 114 -10.92 -9.37 -12.56
C LEU A 114 -9.39 -9.32 -12.72
N ALA A 115 -8.62 -9.74 -11.71
CA ALA A 115 -7.16 -9.72 -11.79
C ALA A 115 -6.62 -10.69 -12.85
N LEU A 116 -7.19 -11.90 -12.95
CA LEU A 116 -6.79 -12.88 -13.98
C LEU A 116 -7.13 -12.38 -15.39
N ASN A 117 -8.32 -11.84 -15.59
CA ASN A 117 -8.73 -11.28 -16.88
C ASN A 117 -7.90 -10.05 -17.25
N VAL A 118 -7.62 -9.17 -16.29
CA VAL A 118 -6.71 -8.02 -16.49
C VAL A 118 -5.31 -8.51 -16.83
N MET A 119 -4.78 -9.53 -16.15
CA MET A 119 -3.45 -10.09 -16.46
C MET A 119 -3.39 -10.76 -17.84
N ILE A 120 -4.46 -11.41 -18.29
CA ILE A 120 -4.55 -11.96 -19.67
C ILE A 120 -4.57 -10.82 -20.69
N LEU A 121 -5.36 -9.77 -20.44
CA LEU A 121 -5.46 -8.59 -21.31
C LEU A 121 -4.19 -7.73 -21.33
N MET A 122 -3.38 -7.78 -20.26
CA MET A 122 -2.07 -7.13 -20.22
C MET A 122 -1.00 -7.85 -21.06
N ARG A 123 -1.21 -9.14 -21.39
CA ARG A 123 -0.28 -9.94 -22.21
C ARG A 123 -0.54 -9.85 -23.70
N GLN A 124 -1.66 -9.26 -24.12
CA GLN A 124 -1.97 -8.95 -25.52
C GLN A 124 -1.48 -7.54 -25.86
#